data_AF-A0A4R0X726-F1
#
_entry.id   AF-A0A4R0X726-F1
#
_cell.length_a   1.000
_cell.length_b   1.000
_cell.length_c   1.000
_cell.angle_alpha   90.00
_cell.angle_beta   90.00
_cell.angle_gamma   90.00
#
_symmetry.space_group_name_H-M   'P 1'
#
loop_
_entity.id
_entity.type
_entity.pdbx_description
1 polymer ?
#
loop_
_entity_poly.entity_id
_entity_poly.type
_entity_poly.pdbx_seq_one_letter_code
_entity_poly.pdbx_strand_id
1 'polypeptide(L)'
;MSRKKKPSKASAAPSAAKKTVLPDQAEAALGASRYREAIEHFKELLKQERRPAWLEGLAAAYAGRAEQLAQKGMIKEALALWRTRADMCGTPLIEGPYVGWLLKAGGGEQVLRLLAGATQKLAPDAQTQLETQVAAAVLVAPDSALTGLPADSPLLRHRAAARAALAAFARGDDAAMSEHVQEIPFRSPYRDLRTLLRAFSLYRTDPRQADVALNRIPPDGPFERLAAVLRVCVLPGEAWLASLHSLNDEGRALVLDIKGWPEERRPLVLELARLSDGPASPTMLYDLLVRHRSALPADRAAQLCRRLLPHVPERLKSYPASFGVLSAADKDHILALAAELKRDPEQAEDHWLNLVERLRADPAQRARAPRWCCAVSPTNALATTGQGHPTRTPSPG
;
A
#
# COMPACT_ATOMS: atom_id res chain seq x y z
N MET A 1 -85.03 -34.04 -22.63
CA MET A 1 -83.56 -34.16 -22.73
C MET A 1 -83.00 -32.80 -23.15
N SER A 2 -82.53 -31.98 -22.20
CA SER A 2 -81.11 -31.81 -21.87
C SER A 2 -80.23 -31.45 -23.07
N ARG A 3 -79.79 -30.18 -23.14
CA ARG A 3 -78.36 -29.84 -23.14
C ARG A 3 -78.13 -28.37 -22.79
N LYS A 4 -77.25 -28.20 -21.81
CA LYS A 4 -76.87 -27.00 -21.05
C LYS A 4 -76.28 -25.88 -21.92
N LYS A 5 -76.75 -24.64 -21.73
CA LYS A 5 -76.01 -23.41 -22.08
C LYS A 5 -74.88 -23.21 -21.07
N LYS A 6 -73.63 -23.18 -21.54
CA LYS A 6 -72.45 -22.72 -20.78
C LYS A 6 -72.38 -21.19 -20.85
N PRO A 7 -72.14 -20.47 -19.74
CA PRO A 7 -71.88 -19.04 -19.79
C PRO A 7 -70.41 -18.78 -20.17
N SER A 8 -70.18 -17.85 -21.09
CA SER A 8 -68.84 -17.33 -21.40
C SER A 8 -68.35 -16.44 -20.26
N LYS A 9 -67.28 -16.85 -19.58
CA LYS A 9 -66.52 -15.99 -18.68
C LYS A 9 -65.84 -14.90 -19.50
N ALA A 10 -66.36 -13.67 -19.42
CA ALA A 10 -65.59 -12.48 -19.73
C ALA A 10 -64.50 -12.36 -18.67
N SER A 11 -63.25 -12.65 -19.06
CA SER A 11 -62.08 -12.38 -18.24
C SER A 11 -61.81 -10.88 -18.31
N ALA A 12 -62.27 -10.14 -17.31
CA ALA A 12 -61.81 -8.77 -17.07
C ALA A 12 -60.31 -8.82 -16.78
N ALA A 13 -59.51 -8.29 -17.69
CA ALA A 13 -58.11 -7.97 -17.40
C ALA A 13 -58.09 -6.93 -16.27
N PRO A 14 -57.34 -7.14 -15.18
CA PRO A 14 -57.22 -6.13 -14.15
C PRO A 14 -56.45 -4.94 -14.73
N SER A 15 -57.14 -3.80 -14.79
CA SER A 15 -56.55 -2.47 -14.98
C SER A 15 -55.32 -2.36 -14.09
N ALA A 16 -54.17 -2.05 -14.70
CA ALA A 16 -52.94 -1.71 -14.00
C ALA A 16 -53.21 -0.56 -13.02
N ALA A 17 -53.42 -0.89 -11.75
CA ALA A 17 -53.48 0.10 -10.69
C ALA A 17 -52.14 0.84 -10.70
N LYS A 18 -52.16 2.14 -11.04
CA LYS A 18 -51.04 3.04 -10.80
C LYS A 18 -50.70 2.91 -9.31
N LYS A 19 -49.58 2.26 -8.99
CA LYS A 19 -49.09 2.19 -7.61
C LYS A 19 -48.73 3.60 -7.20
N THR A 20 -49.64 4.28 -6.51
CA THR A 20 -49.37 5.55 -5.86
C THR A 20 -48.38 5.28 -4.74
N VAL A 21 -47.11 5.60 -4.97
CA VAL A 21 -46.07 5.51 -3.94
C VAL A 21 -46.38 6.56 -2.89
N LEU A 22 -46.47 6.16 -1.62
CA LEU A 22 -46.63 7.11 -0.51
C LEU A 22 -45.27 7.73 -0.15
N PRO A 23 -45.21 9.04 0.18
CA PRO A 23 -43.98 9.70 0.64
C PRO A 23 -43.26 8.95 1.77
N ASP A 24 -44.01 8.44 2.74
CA ASP A 24 -43.49 7.68 3.88
C ASP A 24 -42.71 6.42 3.46
N GLN A 25 -43.07 5.80 2.33
CA GLN A 25 -42.35 4.63 1.81
C GLN A 25 -40.97 5.01 1.26
N ALA A 26 -40.86 6.17 0.61
CA ALA A 26 -39.60 6.68 0.09
C ALA A 26 -38.65 7.06 1.24
N GLU A 27 -39.17 7.74 2.25
CA GLU A 27 -38.41 8.13 3.45
C GLU A 27 -38.00 6.92 4.29
N ALA A 28 -38.89 5.93 4.48
CA ALA A 28 -38.56 4.69 5.18
C ALA A 28 -37.48 3.87 4.45
N ALA A 29 -37.52 3.83 3.11
CA ALA A 29 -36.48 3.17 2.32
C ALA A 29 -35.13 3.90 2.43
N LEU A 30 -35.15 5.24 2.45
CA LEU A 30 -33.96 6.06 2.65
C LEU A 30 -33.36 5.85 4.05
N GLY A 31 -34.18 5.91 5.10
CA GLY A 31 -33.75 5.67 6.48
C GLY A 31 -33.24 4.24 6.71
N ALA A 32 -33.79 3.25 6.01
CA ALA A 32 -33.32 1.87 6.03
C ALA A 32 -32.08 1.60 5.15
N SER A 33 -31.46 2.64 4.57
CA SER A 33 -30.30 2.52 3.65
C SER A 33 -30.56 1.64 2.41
N ARG A 34 -31.83 1.42 2.05
CA ARG A 34 -32.26 0.72 0.84
C ARG A 34 -32.30 1.68 -0.34
N TYR A 35 -31.13 2.27 -0.65
CA TYR A 35 -31.05 3.41 -1.55
C TYR A 35 -31.57 3.14 -2.98
N ARG A 36 -31.45 1.90 -3.48
CA ARG A 36 -32.02 1.55 -4.79
C ARG A 36 -33.54 1.68 -4.82
N GLU A 37 -34.20 1.20 -3.77
CA GLU A 37 -35.66 1.31 -3.60
C GLU A 37 -36.05 2.78 -3.38
N ALA A 38 -35.31 3.50 -2.54
CA ALA A 38 -35.53 4.93 -2.31
C ALA A 38 -35.44 5.76 -3.59
N ILE A 39 -34.43 5.52 -4.46
CA ILE A 39 -34.29 6.21 -5.75
C ILE A 39 -35.52 5.98 -6.63
N GLU A 40 -36.00 4.73 -6.75
CA GLU A 40 -37.18 4.42 -7.55
C GLU A 40 -38.45 5.06 -6.98
N HIS A 41 -38.62 5.04 -5.64
CA HIS A 41 -39.74 5.69 -4.97
C HIS A 41 -39.74 7.21 -5.17
N PHE A 42 -38.61 7.89 -4.99
CA PHE A 42 -38.52 9.34 -5.19
C PHE A 42 -38.68 9.74 -6.65
N LYS A 43 -38.17 8.95 -7.62
CA LYS A 43 -38.45 9.18 -9.05
C LYS A 43 -39.94 9.09 -9.35
N GLU A 44 -40.64 8.11 -8.77
CA GLU A 44 -42.08 7.96 -9.00
C GLU A 44 -42.89 9.09 -8.34
N LEU A 45 -42.49 9.54 -7.16
CA LEU A 45 -43.06 10.73 -6.52
C LEU A 45 -42.87 11.96 -7.43
N LEU A 46 -41.67 12.20 -7.95
CA LEU A 46 -41.37 13.33 -8.84
C LEU A 46 -42.17 13.33 -10.16
N LYS A 47 -42.61 12.16 -10.64
CA LYS A 47 -43.53 12.07 -11.79
C LYS A 47 -44.95 12.50 -11.45
N GLN A 48 -45.37 12.32 -10.20
CA GLN A 48 -46.71 12.72 -9.74
C GLN A 48 -46.78 14.21 -9.48
N GLU A 49 -45.78 14.75 -8.78
CA GLU A 49 -45.69 16.18 -8.46
C GLU A 49 -44.22 16.56 -8.27
N ARG A 50 -43.81 17.78 -8.61
CA ARG A 50 -42.41 18.19 -8.48
C ARG A 50 -42.22 19.06 -7.24
N ARG A 51 -41.83 18.45 -6.12
CA ARG A 51 -41.55 19.14 -4.85
C ARG A 51 -40.04 19.20 -4.55
N PRO A 52 -39.53 20.29 -3.95
CA PRO A 52 -38.11 20.40 -3.57
C PRO A 52 -37.69 19.32 -2.58
N ALA A 53 -38.52 19.01 -1.59
CA ALA A 53 -38.24 17.94 -0.61
C ALA A 53 -38.02 16.56 -1.27
N TRP A 54 -38.69 16.27 -2.39
CA TRP A 54 -38.49 15.00 -3.12
C TRP A 54 -37.21 15.01 -3.95
N LEU A 55 -36.78 16.18 -4.45
CA LEU A 55 -35.48 16.34 -5.09
C LEU A 55 -34.35 16.17 -4.07
N GLU A 56 -34.50 16.73 -2.87
CA GLU A 56 -33.55 16.55 -1.76
C GLU A 56 -33.46 15.08 -1.32
N GLY A 57 -34.62 14.43 -1.13
CA GLY A 57 -34.68 12.99 -0.82
C GLY A 57 -34.05 12.12 -1.92
N LEU A 58 -34.31 12.43 -3.19
CA LEU A 58 -33.67 11.75 -4.32
C LEU A 58 -32.16 11.97 -4.33
N ALA A 59 -31.70 13.20 -4.07
CA ALA A 59 -30.29 13.54 -4.01
C ALA A 59 -29.56 12.79 -2.88
N ALA A 60 -30.20 12.67 -1.71
CA ALA A 60 -29.70 11.90 -0.58
C ALA A 60 -29.65 10.40 -0.89
N ALA A 61 -30.67 9.85 -1.56
CA ALA A 61 -30.69 8.44 -1.98
C ALA A 61 -29.57 8.13 -2.99
N TYR A 62 -29.34 9.02 -3.95
CA TYR A 62 -28.21 8.89 -4.88
C TYR A 62 -26.86 8.97 -4.17
N ALA A 63 -26.69 9.92 -3.24
CA ALA A 63 -25.45 10.09 -2.48
C ALA A 63 -25.12 8.83 -1.67
N GLY A 64 -26.07 8.33 -0.88
CA GLY A 64 -25.88 7.11 -0.09
C GLY A 64 -25.60 5.87 -0.94
N ARG A 65 -26.25 5.75 -2.11
CA ARG A 65 -25.95 4.65 -3.03
C ARG A 65 -24.54 4.77 -3.63
N ALA A 66 -24.10 5.96 -3.99
CA ALA A 66 -22.77 6.18 -4.53
C ALA A 66 -21.70 5.86 -3.49
N GLU A 67 -21.93 6.22 -2.22
CA GLU A 67 -21.07 5.84 -1.10
C GLU A 67 -20.99 4.32 -0.92
N GLN A 68 -22.11 3.60 -0.95
CA GLN A 68 -22.11 2.13 -0.90
C GLN A 68 -21.31 1.50 -2.03
N LEU A 69 -21.34 2.07 -3.24
CA LEU A 69 -20.56 1.58 -4.37
C LEU A 69 -19.07 1.88 -4.17
N ALA A 70 -18.73 3.08 -3.70
CA ALA A 70 -17.36 3.46 -3.42
C ALA A 70 -16.72 2.60 -2.32
N GLN A 71 -17.47 2.29 -1.25
CA GLN A 71 -17.04 1.37 -0.19
C GLN A 71 -16.75 -0.04 -0.70
N LYS A 72 -17.44 -0.47 -1.77
CA LYS A 72 -17.18 -1.75 -2.46
C LYS A 72 -16.06 -1.68 -3.49
N GLY A 73 -15.35 -0.56 -3.60
CA GLY A 73 -14.29 -0.34 -4.59
C GLY A 73 -14.80 0.01 -5.99
N MET A 74 -16.11 0.14 -6.20
CA MET A 74 -16.74 0.50 -7.47
C MET A 74 -16.72 2.02 -7.70
N ILE A 75 -15.52 2.60 -7.78
CA ILE A 75 -15.33 4.06 -7.83
C ILE A 75 -15.90 4.66 -9.12
N LYS A 76 -15.81 3.97 -10.26
CA LYS A 76 -16.32 4.48 -11.55
C LYS A 76 -17.85 4.59 -11.54
N GLU A 77 -18.51 3.59 -10.96
CA GLU A 77 -19.95 3.53 -10.80
C GLU A 77 -20.45 4.58 -9.80
N ALA A 78 -19.72 4.76 -8.69
CA ALA A 78 -19.99 5.82 -7.72
C ALA A 78 -19.91 7.22 -8.38
N LEU A 79 -18.87 7.48 -9.19
CA LEU A 79 -18.71 8.74 -9.93
C LEU A 79 -19.83 8.96 -10.95
N ALA A 80 -20.25 7.92 -11.68
CA ALA A 80 -21.35 8.02 -12.64
C ALA A 80 -22.68 8.35 -11.94
N LEU A 81 -22.93 7.72 -10.79
CA LEU A 81 -24.12 7.98 -10.00
C LEU A 81 -24.14 9.39 -9.40
N TRP A 82 -22.98 9.88 -8.95
CA TRP A 82 -22.86 11.24 -8.44
C TRP A 82 -23.08 12.31 -9.52
N ARG A 83 -22.64 12.04 -10.76
CA ARG A 83 -22.98 12.91 -11.90
C ARG A 83 -24.48 12.92 -12.17
N THR A 84 -25.12 11.75 -12.08
CA THR A 84 -26.58 11.65 -12.23
C THR A 84 -27.31 12.44 -11.13
N ARG A 85 -26.81 12.42 -9.89
CA ARG A 85 -27.31 13.25 -8.78
C ARG A 85 -27.24 14.73 -9.13
N ALA A 86 -26.09 15.20 -9.64
CA ALA A 86 -25.91 16.59 -10.02
C ALA A 86 -26.86 17.00 -11.15
N ASP A 87 -26.94 16.19 -12.21
CA ASP A 87 -27.78 16.48 -13.38
C ASP A 87 -29.27 16.45 -13.06
N MET A 88 -29.73 15.43 -12.32
CA MET A 88 -31.15 15.21 -12.03
C MET A 88 -31.69 16.07 -10.89
N CYS A 89 -30.85 16.36 -9.89
CA CYS A 89 -31.26 17.07 -8.68
C CYS A 89 -30.76 18.52 -8.64
N GLY A 90 -29.96 18.97 -9.62
CA GLY A 90 -29.40 20.33 -9.66
C GLY A 90 -28.39 20.60 -8.55
N THR A 91 -27.77 19.56 -8.00
CA THR A 91 -26.80 19.69 -6.90
C THR A 91 -25.38 19.87 -7.43
N PRO A 92 -24.53 20.68 -6.78
CA PRO A 92 -23.14 20.84 -7.23
C PRO A 92 -22.36 19.52 -7.19
N LEU A 93 -21.60 19.25 -8.27
CA LEU A 93 -20.71 18.08 -8.35
C LEU A 93 -19.64 18.08 -7.27
N ILE A 94 -19.18 19.27 -6.89
CA ILE A 94 -18.01 19.46 -6.03
C ILE A 94 -18.30 19.22 -4.54
N GLU A 95 -19.58 19.07 -4.19
CA GLU A 95 -20.00 18.73 -2.84
C GLU A 95 -19.70 17.26 -2.50
N GLY A 96 -19.35 17.02 -1.24
CA GLY A 96 -19.19 15.68 -0.69
C GLY A 96 -17.94 14.93 -1.19
N PRO A 97 -17.95 13.59 -1.23
CA PRO A 97 -16.79 12.75 -1.52
C PRO A 97 -16.36 12.70 -3.00
N TYR A 98 -17.08 13.40 -3.89
CA TYR A 98 -16.87 13.31 -5.34
C TYR A 98 -15.45 13.63 -5.78
N VAL A 99 -14.88 14.73 -5.28
CA VAL A 99 -13.50 15.14 -5.61
C VAL A 99 -12.50 14.09 -5.17
N GLY A 100 -12.65 13.57 -3.94
CA GLY A 100 -11.80 12.49 -3.43
C GLY A 100 -11.85 11.23 -4.30
N TRP A 101 -13.05 10.81 -4.73
CA TRP A 101 -13.21 9.68 -5.65
C TRP A 101 -12.59 9.95 -7.02
N LEU A 102 -12.74 11.17 -7.55
CA LEU A 102 -12.21 11.54 -8.84
C LEU A 102 -10.67 11.56 -8.84
N LEU A 103 -10.06 12.08 -7.77
CA LEU A 103 -8.61 12.00 -7.55
C LEU A 103 -8.13 10.56 -7.42
N LYS A 104 -8.85 9.71 -6.67
CA LYS A 104 -8.54 8.28 -6.55
C LYS A 104 -8.58 7.57 -7.92
N ALA A 105 -9.47 7.99 -8.81
CA ALA A 105 -9.60 7.48 -10.18
C ALA A 105 -8.62 8.11 -11.20
N GLY A 106 -7.71 9.00 -10.77
CA GLY A 106 -6.73 9.66 -11.64
C GLY A 106 -7.27 10.87 -12.40
N GLY A 107 -8.47 11.37 -12.08
CA GLY A 107 -9.12 12.49 -12.74
C GLY A 107 -8.63 13.88 -12.31
N GLY A 108 -7.33 14.06 -12.06
CA GLY A 108 -6.75 15.30 -11.52
C GLY A 108 -7.06 16.54 -12.37
N GLU A 109 -6.87 16.48 -13.69
CA GLU A 109 -7.20 17.60 -14.60
C GLU A 109 -8.69 17.95 -14.59
N GLN A 110 -9.56 16.94 -14.44
CA GLN A 110 -11.00 17.18 -14.37
C GLN A 110 -11.37 17.89 -13.06
N VAL A 111 -10.72 17.55 -11.95
CA VAL A 111 -10.87 18.27 -10.68
C VAL A 111 -10.44 19.73 -10.82
N LEU A 112 -9.29 20.00 -11.45
CA LEU A 112 -8.80 21.37 -11.65
C LEU A 112 -9.77 22.21 -12.50
N ARG A 113 -10.31 21.63 -13.58
CA ARG A 113 -11.36 22.29 -14.39
C ARG A 113 -12.63 22.57 -13.58
N LEU A 114 -13.05 21.64 -12.73
CA LEU A 114 -14.21 21.83 -11.85
C LEU A 114 -13.96 22.94 -10.83
N LEU A 115 -12.77 23.02 -10.25
CA LEU A 115 -12.39 24.07 -9.29
C LEU A 115 -12.38 25.47 -9.90
N ALA A 116 -11.84 25.60 -11.11
CA ALA A 116 -11.82 26.86 -11.86
C ALA A 116 -13.24 27.40 -12.10
N GLY A 117 -14.22 26.51 -12.29
CA GLY A 117 -15.63 26.89 -12.48
C GLY A 117 -16.44 27.08 -11.19
N ALA A 118 -15.97 26.56 -10.05
CA ALA A 118 -16.78 26.44 -8.82
C ALA A 118 -16.44 27.46 -7.72
N THR A 119 -15.33 28.20 -7.84
CA THR A 119 -14.67 28.91 -6.72
C THR A 119 -15.48 30.05 -6.09
N GLN A 120 -16.63 30.43 -6.65
CA GLN A 120 -17.48 31.52 -6.13
C GLN A 120 -18.76 31.07 -5.41
N LYS A 121 -19.07 29.76 -5.35
CA LYS A 121 -20.37 29.27 -4.83
C LYS A 121 -20.31 28.44 -3.55
N LEU A 122 -19.13 28.20 -2.99
CA LEU A 122 -18.96 27.34 -1.81
C LEU A 122 -18.85 28.16 -0.53
N ALA A 123 -19.32 27.57 0.58
CA ALA A 123 -19.05 28.12 1.91
C ALA A 123 -17.53 28.11 2.22
N PRO A 124 -17.00 29.06 3.01
CA PRO A 124 -15.56 29.20 3.25
C PRO A 124 -14.88 27.94 3.78
N ASP A 125 -15.54 27.20 4.68
CA ASP A 125 -15.00 25.96 5.25
C ASP A 125 -14.94 24.83 4.22
N ALA A 126 -15.99 24.69 3.40
CA ALA A 126 -16.04 23.71 2.31
C ALA A 126 -14.97 24.01 1.25
N GLN A 127 -14.75 25.30 0.96
CA GLN A 127 -13.66 25.73 0.08
C GLN A 127 -12.29 25.36 0.65
N THR A 128 -12.04 25.62 1.93
CA THR A 128 -10.75 25.30 2.58
C THR A 128 -10.47 23.79 2.58
N GLN A 129 -11.50 22.98 2.87
CA GLN A 129 -11.39 21.52 2.85
C GLN A 129 -11.07 21.01 1.43
N LEU A 130 -11.76 21.55 0.44
CA LEU A 130 -11.56 21.21 -0.97
C LEU A 130 -10.17 21.61 -1.45
N GLU A 131 -9.72 22.83 -1.14
CA GLU A 131 -8.35 23.28 -1.44
C GLU A 131 -7.31 22.34 -0.82
N THR A 132 -7.55 21.87 0.40
CA THR A 132 -6.67 20.88 1.04
C THR A 132 -6.67 19.56 0.26
N GLN A 133 -7.84 19.01 -0.10
CA GLN A 133 -7.93 17.72 -0.81
C GLN A 133 -7.21 17.73 -2.17
N VAL A 134 -7.19 18.88 -2.85
CA VAL A 134 -6.63 19.00 -4.21
C VAL A 134 -5.19 19.51 -4.23
N ALA A 135 -4.63 19.87 -3.07
CA ALA A 135 -3.30 20.46 -2.94
C ALA A 135 -2.21 19.62 -3.64
N ALA A 136 -2.19 18.30 -3.44
CA ALA A 136 -1.21 17.43 -4.08
C ALA A 136 -1.34 17.42 -5.62
N ALA A 137 -2.57 17.46 -6.15
CA ALA A 137 -2.80 17.51 -7.59
C ALA A 137 -2.35 18.86 -8.18
N VAL A 138 -2.65 19.97 -7.51
CA VAL A 138 -2.21 21.33 -7.91
C VAL A 138 -0.68 21.45 -7.86
N LEU A 139 -0.02 20.82 -6.89
CA LEU A 139 1.43 20.87 -6.72
C LEU A 139 2.17 20.34 -7.95
N VAL A 140 1.68 19.25 -8.54
CA VAL A 140 2.31 18.57 -9.69
C VAL A 140 1.73 18.97 -11.04
N ALA A 141 0.60 19.68 -11.07
CA ALA A 141 -0.03 20.12 -12.31
C ALA A 141 0.87 21.11 -13.09
N PRO A 142 0.83 21.11 -14.43
CA PRO A 142 1.48 22.13 -15.23
C PRO A 142 0.76 23.48 -15.07
N ASP A 143 1.49 24.59 -15.26
CA ASP A 143 0.93 25.93 -15.05
C ASP A 143 -0.25 26.23 -15.99
N SER A 144 -0.26 25.63 -17.19
CA SER A 144 -1.38 25.70 -18.14
C SER A 144 -2.70 25.18 -17.56
N ALA A 145 -2.65 24.14 -16.71
CA ALA A 145 -3.83 23.54 -16.09
C ALA A 145 -4.38 24.37 -14.91
N LEU A 146 -3.67 25.43 -14.50
CA LEU A 146 -4.00 26.25 -13.33
C LEU A 146 -4.51 27.65 -13.71
N THR A 147 -4.54 27.98 -15.00
CA THR A 147 -4.91 29.30 -15.53
C THR A 147 -6.31 29.79 -15.11
N GLY A 148 -7.21 28.88 -14.74
CA GLY A 148 -8.56 29.21 -14.26
C GLY A 148 -8.70 29.36 -12.74
N LEU A 149 -7.64 29.15 -11.96
CA LEU A 149 -7.71 29.30 -10.50
C LEU A 149 -7.48 30.77 -10.08
N PRO A 150 -8.15 31.26 -9.03
CA PRO A 150 -7.91 32.62 -8.52
C PRO A 150 -6.45 32.80 -8.09
N ALA A 151 -5.79 33.87 -8.57
CA ALA A 151 -4.39 34.18 -8.27
C ALA A 151 -4.12 34.28 -6.75
N ASP A 152 -5.08 34.81 -6.00
CA ASP A 152 -4.99 34.97 -4.54
C ASP A 152 -5.29 33.69 -3.75
N SER A 153 -5.66 32.59 -4.41
CA SER A 153 -5.93 31.32 -3.73
C SER A 153 -4.67 30.84 -2.99
N PRO A 154 -4.79 30.37 -1.74
CA PRO A 154 -3.69 29.73 -1.01
C PRO A 154 -3.02 28.59 -1.78
N LEU A 155 -3.76 27.92 -2.66
CA LEU A 155 -3.25 26.89 -3.56
C LEU A 155 -2.16 27.42 -4.49
N LEU A 156 -2.31 28.61 -5.07
CA LEU A 156 -1.31 29.18 -5.97
C LEU A 156 -0.22 29.93 -5.21
N ARG A 157 -0.61 30.74 -4.23
CA ARG A 157 0.33 31.56 -3.44
C ARG A 157 1.42 30.74 -2.75
N HIS A 158 1.06 29.59 -2.17
CA HIS A 158 2.01 28.77 -1.43
C HIS A 158 2.66 27.66 -2.29
N ARG A 159 2.25 27.51 -3.56
CA ARG A 159 2.78 26.46 -4.45
C ARG A 159 4.26 26.66 -4.77
N ALA A 160 4.70 27.90 -4.94
CA ALA A 160 6.11 28.20 -5.23
C ALA A 160 7.03 27.70 -4.11
N ALA A 161 6.73 28.05 -2.85
CA ALA A 161 7.45 27.58 -1.67
C ALA A 161 7.42 26.04 -1.56
N ALA A 162 6.25 25.42 -1.77
CA ALA A 162 6.10 23.96 -1.74
C ALA A 162 6.96 23.25 -2.82
N ARG A 163 7.01 23.78 -4.04
CA ARG A 163 7.86 23.26 -5.13
C ARG A 163 9.34 23.49 -4.84
N ALA A 164 9.71 24.65 -4.30
CA ALA A 164 11.08 24.97 -3.93
C ALA A 164 11.60 24.05 -2.83
N ALA A 165 10.78 23.79 -1.81
CA ALA A 165 11.07 22.82 -0.74
C ALA A 165 11.29 21.41 -1.28
N LEU A 166 10.43 20.93 -2.18
CA LEU A 166 10.58 19.63 -2.85
C LEU A 166 11.85 19.56 -3.71
N ALA A 167 12.16 20.64 -4.43
CA ALA A 167 13.35 20.70 -5.27
C ALA A 167 14.63 20.71 -4.42
N ALA A 168 14.65 21.43 -3.29
CA ALA A 168 15.75 21.40 -2.34
C ALA A 168 15.93 20.00 -1.71
N PHE A 169 14.83 19.37 -1.31
CA PHE A 169 14.83 17.98 -0.84
C PHE A 169 15.41 17.02 -1.89
N ALA A 170 14.98 17.13 -3.15
CA ALA A 170 15.49 16.28 -4.24
C ALA A 170 17.00 16.44 -4.50
N ARG A 171 17.57 17.61 -4.17
CA ARG A 171 19.03 17.86 -4.24
C ARG A 171 19.78 17.45 -2.98
N GLY A 172 19.08 17.03 -1.91
CA GLY A 172 19.67 16.72 -0.62
C GLY A 172 20.11 17.96 0.18
N ASP A 173 19.56 19.14 -0.13
CA ASP A 173 19.85 20.39 0.57
C ASP A 173 18.85 20.62 1.70
N ASP A 174 19.13 20.02 2.87
CA ASP A 174 18.26 20.08 4.05
C ASP A 174 18.09 21.52 4.59
N ALA A 175 19.08 22.39 4.40
CA ALA A 175 19.04 23.79 4.85
C ALA A 175 18.06 24.60 3.99
N ALA A 176 18.21 24.57 2.67
CA ALA A 176 17.28 25.24 1.75
C ALA A 176 15.87 24.64 1.83
N MET A 177 15.75 23.33 2.02
CA MET A 177 14.45 22.69 2.26
C MET A 177 13.79 23.27 3.52
N SER A 178 14.54 23.39 4.62
CA SER A 178 14.01 23.90 5.88
C SER A 178 13.56 25.35 5.78
N GLU A 179 14.30 26.19 5.04
CA GLU A 179 13.94 27.59 4.76
C GLU A 179 12.61 27.68 3.99
N HIS A 180 12.50 27.02 2.83
CA HIS A 180 11.27 27.03 2.04
C HIS A 180 10.05 26.44 2.78
N VAL A 181 10.27 25.46 3.66
CA VAL A 181 9.21 24.90 4.50
C VAL A 181 8.68 25.91 5.53
N GLN A 182 9.50 26.86 5.99
CA GLN A 182 9.04 27.92 6.91
C GLN A 182 8.10 28.91 6.23
N GLU A 183 8.25 29.12 4.92
CA GLU A 183 7.36 29.97 4.12
C GLU A 183 5.95 29.40 3.97
N ILE A 184 5.73 28.11 4.27
CA ILE A 184 4.42 27.44 4.20
C ILE A 184 3.65 27.69 5.52
N PRO A 185 2.58 28.51 5.51
CA PRO A 185 1.84 28.82 6.73
C PRO A 185 1.07 27.62 7.28
N PHE A 186 0.74 27.64 8.58
CA PHE A 186 0.00 26.57 9.24
C PHE A 186 -1.38 26.29 8.61
N ARG A 187 -2.06 27.33 8.12
CA ARG A 187 -3.36 27.23 7.44
C ARG A 187 -3.24 26.91 5.95
N SER A 188 -2.04 26.63 5.44
CA SER A 188 -1.85 26.30 4.03
C SER A 188 -2.46 24.94 3.68
N PRO A 189 -2.97 24.79 2.44
CA PRO A 189 -3.29 23.47 1.87
C PRO A 189 -2.10 22.50 1.83
N TYR A 190 -0.87 23.02 1.83
CA TYR A 190 0.39 22.26 1.80
C TYR A 190 0.98 21.99 3.19
N ARG A 191 0.26 22.25 4.28
CA ARG A 191 0.81 22.08 5.65
C ARG A 191 1.31 20.66 5.93
N ASP A 192 0.65 19.65 5.37
CA ASP A 192 1.01 18.24 5.59
C ASP A 192 2.25 17.86 4.78
N LEU A 193 2.50 18.50 3.63
CA LEU A 193 3.76 18.37 2.88
C LEU A 193 4.93 18.86 3.72
N ARG A 194 4.76 19.98 4.45
CA ARG A 194 5.78 20.47 5.39
C ARG A 194 6.10 19.44 6.47
N THR A 195 5.08 18.80 7.06
CA THR A 195 5.28 17.73 8.06
C THR A 195 6.01 16.54 7.44
N LEU A 196 5.63 16.16 6.22
CA LEU A 196 6.20 15.05 5.48
C LEU A 196 7.69 15.27 5.16
N LEU A 197 8.06 16.45 4.68
CA LEU A 197 9.46 16.78 4.36
C LEU A 197 10.35 16.81 5.62
N ARG A 198 9.81 17.32 6.74
CA ARG A 198 10.52 17.26 8.03
C ARG A 198 10.71 15.82 8.50
N ALA A 199 9.70 14.97 8.35
CA ALA A 199 9.82 13.55 8.68
C ALA A 199 10.88 12.84 7.83
N PHE A 200 10.99 13.18 6.54
CA PHE A 200 12.06 12.68 5.66
C PHE A 200 13.47 13.08 6.14
N SER A 201 13.66 14.33 6.56
CA SER A 201 14.96 14.77 7.09
C SER A 201 15.30 14.02 8.39
N LEU A 202 14.30 13.80 9.25
CA LEU A 202 14.44 13.01 10.48
C LEU A 202 14.68 11.52 10.19
N TYR A 203 14.17 10.94 9.10
CA TYR A 203 14.33 9.51 8.80
C TYR A 203 15.80 9.07 8.80
N ARG A 204 16.72 9.94 8.37
CA ARG A 204 18.16 9.62 8.31
C ARG A 204 18.86 9.72 9.67
N THR A 205 18.31 10.48 10.61
CA THR A 205 18.97 10.83 11.87
C THR A 205 18.26 10.23 13.09
N ASP A 206 16.93 10.30 13.12
CA ASP A 206 16.05 9.75 14.15
C ASP A 206 14.76 9.17 13.52
N PRO A 207 14.77 7.88 13.14
CA PRO A 207 13.59 7.20 12.59
C PRO A 207 12.37 7.19 13.52
N ARG A 208 12.56 7.26 14.85
CA ARG A 208 11.43 7.27 15.81
C ARG A 208 10.70 8.60 15.78
N GLN A 209 11.44 9.71 15.74
CA GLN A 209 10.82 11.03 15.59
C GLN A 209 10.18 11.19 14.21
N ALA A 210 10.76 10.60 13.16
CA ALA A 210 10.15 10.55 11.85
C ALA A 210 8.78 9.84 11.90
N ASP A 211 8.69 8.68 12.54
CA ASP A 211 7.42 7.95 12.71
C ASP A 211 6.36 8.77 13.46
N VAL A 212 6.74 9.43 14.58
CA VAL A 212 5.84 10.32 15.32
C VAL A 212 5.31 11.46 14.46
N ALA A 213 6.16 12.04 13.59
CA ALA A 213 5.74 13.09 12.67
C ALA A 213 4.78 12.58 11.59
N LEU A 214 5.04 11.39 11.04
CA LEU A 214 4.19 10.76 10.01
C LEU A 214 2.81 10.38 10.52
N ASN A 215 2.70 9.99 11.79
CA ASN A 215 1.42 9.66 12.44
C ASN A 215 0.51 10.89 12.65
N ARG A 216 1.03 12.11 12.47
CA ARG A 216 0.22 13.35 12.48
C ARG A 216 -0.43 13.66 11.14
N ILE A 217 -0.01 13.00 10.05
CA ILE A 217 -0.58 13.20 8.72
C ILE A 217 -1.90 12.42 8.63
N PRO A 218 -3.02 13.06 8.24
CA PRO A 218 -4.32 12.39 8.15
C PRO A 218 -4.34 11.27 7.09
N PRO A 219 -4.95 10.11 7.38
CA PRO A 219 -4.99 8.95 6.47
C PRO A 219 -5.88 9.15 5.23
N ASP A 220 -6.68 10.21 5.17
CA ASP A 220 -7.46 10.59 3.98
C ASP A 220 -6.96 11.90 3.37
N GLY A 221 -5.77 12.35 3.79
CA GLY A 221 -5.16 13.58 3.32
C GLY A 221 -4.60 13.50 1.89
N PRO A 222 -4.41 14.64 1.22
CA PRO A 222 -3.86 14.71 -0.14
C PRO A 222 -2.46 14.09 -0.27
N PHE A 223 -1.68 14.10 0.82
CA PHE A 223 -0.31 13.59 0.88
C PHE A 223 -0.19 12.20 1.50
N GLU A 224 -1.32 11.55 1.85
CA GLU A 224 -1.29 10.26 2.53
C GLU A 224 -0.53 9.20 1.74
N ARG A 225 -0.71 9.12 0.41
CA ARG A 225 -0.01 8.11 -0.40
C ARG A 225 1.51 8.18 -0.25
N LEU A 226 2.06 9.39 -0.15
CA LEU A 226 3.48 9.60 0.08
C LEU A 226 3.86 9.35 1.55
N ALA A 227 2.99 9.72 2.50
CA ALA A 227 3.19 9.43 3.92
C ALA A 227 3.21 7.92 4.18
N ALA A 228 2.35 7.13 3.53
CA ALA A 228 2.31 5.67 3.64
C ALA A 228 3.63 5.03 3.20
N VAL A 229 4.22 5.50 2.09
CA VAL A 229 5.55 5.05 1.63
C VAL A 229 6.62 5.31 2.71
N LEU A 230 6.60 6.49 3.32
CA LEU A 230 7.52 6.84 4.39
C LEU A 230 7.31 6.00 5.65
N ARG A 231 6.06 5.74 6.03
CA ARG A 231 5.74 4.87 7.18
C ARG A 231 6.32 3.48 6.97
N VAL A 232 6.30 2.95 5.75
CA VAL A 232 7.00 1.70 5.43
C VAL A 232 8.52 1.86 5.54
N CYS A 233 9.09 2.99 5.11
CA CYS A 233 10.53 3.22 5.17
C CYS A 233 11.10 3.27 6.60
N VAL A 234 10.38 3.87 7.55
CA VAL A 234 10.83 4.03 8.95
C VAL A 234 10.76 2.74 9.76
N LEU A 235 10.09 1.70 9.26
CA LEU A 235 9.97 0.42 9.97
C LEU A 235 11.34 -0.25 10.18
N PRO A 236 11.61 -0.79 11.38
CA PRO A 236 12.90 -1.39 11.71
C PRO A 236 13.08 -2.78 11.07
N GLY A 237 14.34 -3.17 10.86
CA GLY A 237 14.72 -4.53 10.48
C GLY A 237 14.11 -4.96 9.14
N GLU A 238 13.45 -6.12 9.15
CA GLU A 238 12.77 -6.71 7.99
C GLU A 238 11.26 -6.41 7.94
N ALA A 239 10.71 -5.70 8.93
CA ALA A 239 9.28 -5.43 9.03
C ALA A 239 8.74 -4.63 7.83
N TRP A 240 9.57 -3.76 7.24
CA TRP A 240 9.19 -3.00 6.05
C TRP A 240 8.96 -3.90 4.82
N LEU A 241 9.61 -5.06 4.72
CA LEU A 241 9.42 -5.99 3.60
C LEU A 241 8.00 -6.52 3.59
N ALA A 242 7.52 -6.98 4.74
CA ALA A 242 6.13 -7.40 4.88
C ALA A 242 5.20 -6.24 4.53
N SER A 243 5.43 -5.03 5.04
CA SER A 243 4.55 -3.88 4.80
C SER A 243 4.50 -3.38 3.34
N LEU A 244 5.36 -3.85 2.42
CA LEU A 244 5.27 -3.52 0.99
C LEU A 244 3.95 -3.96 0.34
N HIS A 245 3.24 -4.95 0.89
CA HIS A 245 1.94 -5.36 0.34
C HIS A 245 0.86 -4.27 0.46
N SER A 246 1.00 -3.38 1.46
CA SER A 246 0.04 -2.30 1.71
C SER A 246 0.11 -1.17 0.68
N LEU A 247 1.16 -1.16 -0.15
CA LEU A 247 1.43 -0.13 -1.15
C LEU A 247 1.07 -0.61 -2.57
N ASN A 248 0.73 0.35 -3.43
CA ASN A 248 0.66 0.13 -4.88
C ASN A 248 2.05 0.00 -5.50
N ASP A 249 2.12 -0.29 -6.79
CA ASP A 249 3.39 -0.53 -7.50
C ASP A 249 4.30 0.71 -7.49
N GLU A 250 3.75 1.91 -7.66
CA GLU A 250 4.51 3.16 -7.57
C GLU A 250 5.05 3.40 -6.16
N GLY A 251 4.23 3.12 -5.13
CA GLY A 251 4.66 3.25 -3.73
C GLY A 251 5.77 2.24 -3.38
N ARG A 252 5.65 0.99 -3.85
CA ARG A 252 6.69 -0.03 -3.70
C ARG A 252 7.99 0.38 -4.36
N ALA A 253 7.94 0.87 -5.60
CA ALA A 253 9.11 1.37 -6.30
C ALA A 253 9.79 2.50 -5.50
N LEU A 254 9.00 3.45 -4.99
CA LEU A 254 9.52 4.58 -4.23
C LEU A 254 10.18 4.16 -2.89
N VAL A 255 9.64 3.16 -2.18
CA VAL A 255 10.33 2.60 -0.99
C VAL A 255 11.72 2.07 -1.36
N LEU A 256 11.83 1.36 -2.49
CA LEU A 256 13.09 0.80 -2.96
C LEU A 256 14.08 1.89 -3.38
N ASP A 257 13.60 2.96 -4.01
CA ASP A 257 14.40 4.15 -4.32
C ASP A 257 14.95 4.80 -3.04
N ILE A 258 14.09 5.06 -2.05
CA ILE A 258 14.46 5.72 -0.79
C ILE A 258 15.45 4.87 0.01
N LYS A 259 15.29 3.55 0.02
CA LYS A 259 16.23 2.62 0.68
C LYS A 259 17.49 2.35 -0.14
N GLY A 260 17.63 2.94 -1.33
CA GLY A 260 18.84 2.85 -2.15
C GLY A 260 19.04 1.48 -2.81
N TRP A 261 17.96 0.75 -3.11
CA TRP A 261 18.05 -0.55 -3.77
C TRP A 261 18.36 -0.41 -5.27
N PRO A 262 19.43 -1.05 -5.76
CA PRO A 262 19.73 -1.12 -7.19
C PRO A 262 18.59 -1.76 -7.98
N GLU A 263 18.34 -1.28 -9.20
CA GLU A 263 17.27 -1.78 -10.07
C GLU A 263 17.32 -3.30 -10.27
N GLU A 264 18.52 -3.85 -10.47
CA GLU A 264 18.78 -5.28 -10.63
C GLU A 264 18.28 -6.14 -9.45
N ARG A 265 18.22 -5.56 -8.24
CA ARG A 265 17.83 -6.26 -7.01
C ARG A 265 16.36 -6.08 -6.64
N ARG A 266 15.66 -5.14 -7.29
CA ARG A 266 14.25 -4.86 -6.97
C ARG A 266 13.33 -6.07 -7.17
N PRO A 267 13.43 -6.85 -8.26
CA PRO A 267 12.58 -8.03 -8.45
C PRO A 267 12.73 -9.04 -7.32
N LEU A 268 13.97 -9.31 -6.90
CA LEU A 268 14.27 -10.19 -5.77
C LEU A 268 13.59 -9.72 -4.48
N VAL A 269 13.73 -8.44 -4.14
CA VAL A 269 13.15 -7.87 -2.92
C VAL A 269 11.62 -7.92 -2.95
N LEU A 270 11.00 -7.61 -4.09
CA LEU A 270 9.56 -7.68 -4.25
C LEU A 270 9.01 -9.11 -4.15
N GLU A 271 9.74 -10.10 -4.67
CA GLU A 271 9.38 -11.51 -4.47
C GLU A 271 9.56 -11.95 -3.01
N LEU A 272 10.64 -11.53 -2.35
CA LEU A 272 10.85 -11.81 -0.92
C LEU A 272 9.74 -11.21 -0.05
N ALA A 273 9.28 -9.99 -0.36
CA ALA A 273 8.17 -9.34 0.33
C ALA A 273 6.85 -10.14 0.22
N ARG A 274 6.61 -10.82 -0.90
CA ARG A 274 5.45 -11.71 -1.06
C ARG A 274 5.57 -12.97 -0.22
N LEU A 275 6.80 -13.40 0.08
CA LEU A 275 7.06 -14.57 0.91
C LEU A 275 7.05 -14.27 2.41
N SER A 276 7.24 -13.00 2.82
CA SER A 276 7.22 -12.62 4.24
C SER A 276 5.85 -12.68 4.92
N ASP A 277 4.76 -12.81 4.15
CA ASP A 277 3.40 -12.96 4.69
C ASP A 277 3.10 -14.39 5.21
N GLY A 278 4.07 -15.30 5.22
CA GLY A 278 3.92 -16.65 5.76
C GLY A 278 5.23 -17.44 5.88
N PRO A 279 5.18 -18.71 6.33
CA PRO A 279 6.36 -19.56 6.40
C PRO A 279 6.84 -19.90 4.98
N ALA A 280 7.89 -19.24 4.51
CA ALA A 280 8.52 -19.57 3.25
C ALA A 280 9.18 -20.96 3.35
N SER A 281 8.76 -21.90 2.50
CA SER A 281 9.42 -23.21 2.48
C SER A 281 10.88 -23.07 2.01
N PRO A 282 11.82 -23.87 2.56
CA PRO A 282 13.21 -23.86 2.12
C PRO A 282 13.38 -24.09 0.61
N THR A 283 12.47 -24.85 -0.02
CA THR A 283 12.43 -25.06 -1.48
C THR A 283 12.15 -23.76 -2.23
N MET A 284 11.16 -22.99 -1.79
CA MET A 284 10.81 -21.71 -2.41
C MET A 284 11.96 -20.70 -2.30
N LEU A 285 12.61 -20.64 -1.13
CA LEU A 285 13.78 -19.78 -0.93
C LEU A 285 14.96 -20.19 -1.81
N TYR A 286 15.20 -21.51 -1.96
CA TYR A 286 16.24 -22.02 -2.84
C TYR A 286 15.97 -21.63 -4.30
N ASP A 287 14.77 -21.87 -4.80
CA ASP A 287 14.41 -21.58 -6.19
C ASP A 287 14.44 -20.08 -6.49
N LEU A 288 14.05 -19.23 -5.52
CA LEU A 288 14.14 -17.78 -5.62
C LEU A 288 15.61 -17.30 -5.70
N LEU A 289 16.50 -17.85 -4.88
CA LEU A 289 17.93 -17.51 -4.91
C LEU A 289 18.60 -17.95 -6.22
N VAL A 290 18.22 -19.11 -6.76
CA VAL A 290 18.71 -19.58 -8.06
C VAL A 290 18.25 -18.65 -9.18
N ARG A 291 16.97 -18.24 -9.18
CA ARG A 291 16.38 -17.34 -10.19
C ARG A 291 17.07 -15.97 -10.22
N HIS A 292 17.34 -15.40 -9.04
CA HIS A 292 17.91 -14.05 -8.90
C HIS A 292 19.42 -14.05 -8.63
N ARG A 293 20.12 -15.13 -8.98
CA ARG A 293 21.55 -15.30 -8.64
C ARG A 293 22.45 -14.19 -9.17
N SER A 294 22.13 -13.60 -10.31
CA SER A 294 22.90 -12.51 -10.93
C SER A 294 22.76 -11.17 -10.20
N ALA A 295 21.67 -10.98 -9.45
CA ALA A 295 21.43 -9.76 -8.68
C ALA A 295 22.22 -9.71 -7.37
N LEU A 296 22.75 -10.86 -6.92
CA LEU A 296 23.50 -11.00 -5.68
C LEU A 296 25.02 -10.87 -5.94
N PRO A 297 25.81 -10.41 -4.95
CA PRO A 297 27.26 -10.43 -5.05
C PRO A 297 27.80 -11.84 -5.39
N ALA A 298 28.95 -11.89 -6.06
CA ALA A 298 29.60 -13.13 -6.47
C ALA A 298 29.64 -14.15 -5.31
N ASP A 299 29.34 -15.40 -5.63
CA ASP A 299 29.25 -16.55 -4.70
C ASP A 299 28.21 -16.46 -3.59
N ARG A 300 27.51 -15.32 -3.40
CA ARG A 300 26.57 -15.18 -2.28
C ARG A 300 25.34 -16.06 -2.44
N ALA A 301 24.79 -16.11 -3.66
CA ALA A 301 23.70 -17.02 -4.00
C ALA A 301 24.11 -18.48 -3.75
N ALA A 302 25.32 -18.86 -4.20
CA ALA A 302 25.85 -20.22 -4.01
C ALA A 302 26.01 -20.58 -2.52
N GLN A 303 26.50 -19.66 -1.69
CA GLN A 303 26.64 -19.84 -0.24
C GLN A 303 25.29 -20.01 0.46
N LEU A 304 24.31 -19.16 0.15
CA LEU A 304 22.98 -19.22 0.74
C LEU A 304 22.25 -20.50 0.31
N CYS A 305 22.31 -20.86 -0.98
CA CYS A 305 21.76 -22.11 -1.48
C CYS A 305 22.40 -23.33 -0.78
N ARG A 306 23.73 -23.34 -0.54
CA ARG A 306 24.38 -24.43 0.22
C ARG A 306 23.84 -24.60 1.64
N ARG A 307 23.53 -23.50 2.33
CA ARG A 307 22.92 -23.54 3.67
C ARG A 307 21.49 -24.06 3.66
N LEU A 308 20.78 -23.92 2.53
CA LEU A 308 19.43 -24.45 2.36
C LEU A 308 19.42 -25.93 1.97
N LEU A 309 20.48 -26.46 1.35
CA LEU A 309 20.50 -27.83 0.83
C LEU A 309 20.23 -28.93 1.89
N PRO A 310 20.65 -28.82 3.16
CA PRO A 310 20.23 -29.79 4.19
C PRO A 310 18.72 -29.88 4.37
N HIS A 311 18.00 -28.76 4.18
CA HIS A 311 16.54 -28.72 4.25
C HIS A 311 15.86 -29.16 2.94
N VAL A 312 16.59 -29.14 1.81
CA VAL A 312 16.10 -29.52 0.47
C VAL A 312 17.10 -30.40 -0.29
N PRO A 313 17.41 -31.61 0.22
CA PRO A 313 18.41 -32.48 -0.39
C PRO A 313 18.06 -32.86 -1.84
N GLU A 314 16.77 -32.84 -2.22
CA GLU A 314 16.28 -33.05 -3.59
C GLU A 314 16.94 -32.10 -4.62
N ARG A 315 17.32 -30.89 -4.17
CA ARG A 315 17.96 -29.85 -5.02
C ARG A 315 19.46 -30.06 -5.20
N LEU A 316 20.08 -31.04 -4.53
CA LEU A 316 21.50 -31.35 -4.66
C LEU A 316 21.87 -31.80 -6.08
N LYS A 317 20.94 -32.46 -6.79
CA LYS A 317 21.12 -32.87 -8.20
C LYS A 317 21.14 -31.68 -9.17
N SER A 318 20.37 -30.62 -8.89
CA SER A 318 20.27 -29.44 -9.76
C SER A 318 21.27 -28.32 -9.40
N TYR A 319 21.90 -28.39 -8.23
CA TYR A 319 22.89 -27.41 -7.78
C TYR A 319 24.05 -27.18 -8.80
N PRO A 320 24.66 -28.22 -9.40
CA PRO A 320 25.80 -28.01 -10.29
C PRO A 320 25.49 -27.20 -11.55
N ALA A 321 24.25 -27.28 -12.04
CA ALA A 321 23.80 -26.51 -13.19
C ALA A 321 23.74 -25.00 -12.92
N SER A 322 23.68 -24.59 -11.65
CA SER A 322 23.54 -23.18 -11.26
C SER A 322 24.82 -22.59 -10.67
N PHE A 323 25.61 -23.37 -9.94
CA PHE A 323 26.73 -22.86 -9.13
C PHE A 323 28.03 -23.68 -9.27
N GLY A 324 28.05 -24.67 -10.16
CA GLY A 324 29.20 -25.55 -10.35
C GLY A 324 29.25 -26.74 -9.38
N VAL A 325 30.22 -27.61 -9.60
CA VAL A 325 30.28 -28.93 -8.95
C VAL A 325 30.66 -28.81 -7.47
N LEU A 326 29.88 -29.46 -6.61
CA LEU A 326 30.22 -29.65 -5.20
C LEU A 326 31.25 -30.76 -5.06
N SER A 327 32.23 -30.56 -4.17
CA SER A 327 33.17 -31.63 -3.80
C SER A 327 32.41 -32.80 -3.17
N ALA A 328 32.96 -34.00 -3.23
CA ALA A 328 32.33 -35.16 -2.62
C ALA A 328 32.18 -34.98 -1.10
N ALA A 329 33.16 -34.35 -0.44
CA ALA A 329 33.07 -33.97 0.97
C ALA A 329 31.93 -32.97 1.25
N ASP A 330 31.75 -31.93 0.41
CA ASP A 330 30.62 -31.00 0.59
C ASP A 330 29.27 -31.73 0.46
N LYS A 331 29.16 -32.72 -0.43
CA LYS A 331 27.94 -33.53 -0.60
C LYS A 331 27.66 -34.39 0.63
N ASP A 332 28.67 -35.10 1.13
CA ASP A 332 28.52 -35.95 2.32
C ASP A 332 28.16 -35.11 3.56
N HIS A 333 28.78 -33.94 3.73
CA HIS A 333 28.41 -33.01 4.80
C HIS A 333 26.95 -32.55 4.70
N ILE A 334 26.48 -32.16 3.52
CA ILE A 334 25.09 -31.73 3.31
C ILE A 334 24.10 -32.87 3.56
N LEU A 335 24.42 -34.09 3.11
CA LEU A 335 23.56 -35.26 3.29
C LEU A 335 23.53 -35.73 4.75
N ALA A 336 24.65 -35.65 5.47
CA ALA A 336 24.71 -35.91 6.90
C ALA A 336 23.76 -34.96 7.67
N LEU A 337 23.87 -33.65 7.41
CA LEU A 337 22.97 -32.65 8.02
C LEU A 337 21.49 -32.88 7.64
N ALA A 338 21.22 -33.30 6.39
CA ALA A 338 19.86 -33.61 5.96
C ALA A 338 19.28 -34.84 6.68
N ALA A 339 20.10 -35.88 6.93
CA ALA A 339 19.71 -37.06 7.69
C ALA A 339 19.47 -36.73 9.18
N GLU A 340 20.31 -35.88 9.78
CA GLU A 340 20.10 -35.37 11.14
C GLU A 340 18.78 -34.60 11.27
N LEU A 341 18.49 -33.69 10.32
CA LEU A 341 17.23 -32.95 10.29
C LEU A 341 16.00 -33.87 10.15
N LYS A 342 16.16 -34.99 9.44
CA LYS A 342 15.14 -36.05 9.31
C LYS A 342 15.09 -37.03 10.49
N ARG A 343 16.01 -36.90 11.46
CA ARG A 343 16.18 -37.81 12.60
C ARG A 343 16.49 -39.25 12.19
N ASP A 344 17.32 -39.42 11.16
CA ASP A 344 17.82 -40.72 10.70
C ASP A 344 19.31 -40.86 11.09
N PRO A 345 19.61 -41.45 12.27
CA PRO A 345 20.97 -41.50 12.79
C PRO A 345 21.89 -42.43 12.00
N GLU A 346 21.36 -43.50 11.41
CA GLU A 346 22.15 -44.48 10.64
C GLU A 346 22.70 -43.83 9.37
N GLN A 347 21.84 -43.16 8.59
CA GLN A 347 22.27 -42.43 7.41
C GLN A 347 23.18 -41.24 7.74
N ALA A 348 22.93 -40.57 8.87
CA ALA A 348 23.78 -39.47 9.31
C ALA A 348 25.21 -39.96 9.63
N GLU A 349 25.34 -41.05 10.37
CA GLU A 349 26.62 -41.66 10.73
C GLU A 349 27.41 -42.08 9.47
N ASP A 350 26.76 -42.78 8.54
CA ASP A 350 27.38 -43.19 7.27
C ASP A 350 27.97 -41.99 6.50
N HIS A 351 27.20 -40.91 6.38
CA HIS A 351 27.67 -39.71 5.67
C HIS A 351 28.78 -38.96 6.44
N TRP A 352 28.74 -38.92 7.77
CA TRP A 352 29.83 -38.34 8.57
C TRP A 352 31.12 -39.16 8.47
N LEU A 353 31.04 -40.49 8.50
CA LEU A 353 32.20 -41.36 8.33
C LEU A 353 32.84 -41.18 6.94
N ASN A 354 32.01 -41.17 5.88
CA ASN A 354 32.46 -40.88 4.52
C ASN A 354 33.15 -39.52 4.41
N LEU A 355 32.61 -38.49 5.07
CA LEU A 355 33.24 -37.17 5.13
C LEU A 355 34.63 -37.23 5.77
N VAL A 356 34.76 -37.91 6.91
CA VAL A 356 36.03 -38.06 7.64
C VAL A 356 37.07 -38.79 6.78
N GLU A 357 36.68 -39.86 6.09
CA GLU A 357 37.57 -40.59 5.18
C GLU A 357 38.07 -39.70 4.04
N ARG A 358 37.20 -38.93 3.40
CA ARG A 358 37.58 -38.00 2.32
C ARG A 358 38.50 -36.88 2.80
N LEU A 359 38.25 -36.34 3.98
CA LEU A 359 39.13 -35.35 4.61
C LEU A 359 40.51 -35.93 4.95
N ARG A 360 40.57 -37.20 5.36
CA ARG A 360 41.84 -37.89 5.59
C ARG A 360 42.61 -38.09 4.28
N ALA A 361 41.93 -38.42 3.18
CA ALA A 361 42.54 -38.65 1.88
C ALA A 361 43.04 -37.37 1.18
N ASP A 362 42.44 -36.20 1.42
CA ASP A 362 42.80 -34.94 0.75
C ASP A 362 43.11 -33.79 1.74
N PRO A 363 44.40 -33.43 1.94
CA PRO A 363 44.81 -32.33 2.82
C PRO A 363 44.23 -30.95 2.40
N ALA A 364 43.97 -30.73 1.11
CA ALA A 364 43.42 -29.47 0.61
C ALA A 364 41.94 -29.28 1.02
N GLN A 365 41.22 -30.37 1.28
CA GLN A 365 39.85 -30.33 1.81
C GLN A 365 39.83 -30.06 3.32
N ARG A 366 40.85 -30.47 4.07
CA ARG A 366 40.97 -30.15 5.52
C ARG A 366 41.05 -28.64 5.77
N ALA A 367 41.72 -27.89 4.89
CA ALA A 367 41.79 -26.43 4.98
C ALA A 367 40.42 -25.73 4.78
N ARG A 368 39.41 -26.43 4.24
CA ARG A 368 38.04 -25.92 4.02
C ARG A 368 37.07 -26.29 5.16
N ALA A 369 37.45 -27.22 6.02
CA ALA A 369 36.64 -27.70 7.15
C ALA A 369 36.15 -26.62 8.15
N PRO A 370 36.87 -25.51 8.40
CA PRO A 370 36.36 -24.44 9.28
C PRO A 370 35.07 -23.79 8.78
N ARG A 371 34.76 -23.89 7.47
CA ARG A 371 33.52 -23.36 6.89
C ARG A 371 32.29 -24.19 7.22
N TRP A 372 32.46 -25.40 7.74
CA TRP A 372 31.37 -26.35 8.03
C TRP A 372 30.89 -26.25 9.49
N CYS A 373 31.77 -25.95 10.45
CA CYS A 373 31.41 -25.84 11.87
C CYS A 373 30.53 -24.62 12.22
N CYS A 374 30.48 -23.57 11.38
CA CYS A 374 29.66 -22.38 11.66
C CYS A 374 28.19 -22.50 11.23
N ALA A 375 27.72 -23.66 10.74
CA ALA A 375 26.38 -23.81 10.16
C ALA A 375 25.32 -24.39 11.12
N VAL A 376 25.68 -24.80 12.34
CA VAL A 376 24.78 -25.57 13.26
C VAL A 376 24.29 -24.74 14.45
N SER A 377 24.02 -23.44 14.28
CA SER A 377 23.33 -22.66 15.33
C SER A 377 22.44 -21.56 14.73
N PRO A 378 21.11 -21.74 14.72
CA PRO A 378 20.16 -20.67 14.38
C PRO A 378 19.88 -19.70 15.54
N THR A 379 20.44 -19.91 16.74
CA THR A 379 20.05 -19.15 17.94
C THR A 379 21.23 -18.95 18.89
N ASN A 380 22.05 -17.93 18.64
CA ASN A 380 22.76 -17.11 19.64
C ASN A 380 23.79 -16.21 18.93
N ALA A 381 23.32 -15.17 18.25
CA ALA A 381 24.16 -14.07 17.78
C ALA A 381 23.59 -12.71 18.23
N LEU A 382 22.99 -12.67 19.43
CA LEU A 382 22.56 -11.45 20.10
C LEU A 382 22.75 -11.61 21.62
N ALA A 383 24.01 -11.70 22.08
CA ALA A 383 24.42 -11.29 23.43
C ALA A 383 25.91 -11.59 23.62
N THR A 384 26.80 -10.69 23.17
CA THR A 384 28.15 -10.56 23.76
C THR A 384 28.85 -9.32 23.19
N THR A 385 28.45 -8.14 23.67
CA THR A 385 29.34 -6.98 23.77
C THR A 385 28.82 -6.10 24.90
N GLY A 386 29.53 -6.05 26.03
CA GLY A 386 29.23 -5.11 27.10
C GLY A 386 29.57 -5.54 28.53
N GLN A 387 30.72 -6.19 28.78
CA GLN A 387 31.33 -6.13 30.11
C GLN A 387 32.46 -5.10 30.08
N GLY A 388 32.13 -3.86 30.46
CA GLY A 388 33.10 -2.88 30.92
C GLY A 388 33.37 -3.12 32.40
N HIS A 389 34.63 -3.42 32.73
CA HIS A 389 35.14 -3.40 34.10
C HIS A 389 34.97 -2.02 34.74
N PRO A 390 34.62 -1.95 36.03
CA PRO A 390 35.10 -0.88 36.91
C PRO A 390 36.15 -1.41 37.87
N THR A 391 37.32 -0.76 37.80
CA THR A 391 38.43 -0.81 38.74
C THR A 391 37.99 -0.52 40.18
N ARG A 392 38.32 -1.42 41.11
CA ARG A 392 38.30 -1.17 42.56
C ARG A 392 39.59 -0.48 42.97
N THR A 393 39.48 0.73 43.52
CA THR A 393 40.46 1.33 44.44
C THR A 393 39.99 1.16 45.89
N PRO A 394 40.90 0.97 46.86
CA PRO A 394 40.53 0.81 48.27
C PRO A 394 40.45 2.18 48.98
N SER A 395 39.50 2.33 49.92
CA SER A 395 39.51 3.41 50.90
C SER A 395 40.08 2.91 52.23
N PRO A 396 40.82 3.75 52.98
CA PRO A 396 41.35 3.41 54.29
C PRO A 396 40.32 3.67 55.39
N GLY A 397 40.35 2.81 56.41
CA GLY A 397 39.75 2.99 57.73
C GLY A 397 40.70 2.39 58.75
#